data_AF-A0A286P3G5-F1
#
_entry.id   AF-A0A286P3G5-F1
#
_cell.length_a   1.000
_cell.length_b   1.000
_cell.length_c   1.000
_cell.angle_alpha   90.00
_cell.angle_beta   90.00
_cell.angle_gamma   90.00
#
_symmetry.space_group_name_H-M   'P 1'
#
loop_
_entity.id
_entity.type
_entity.pdbx_description
1 polymer ?
#
loop_
_entity_poly.entity_id
_entity_poly.type
_entity_poly.pdbx_seq_one_letter_code
_entity_poly.pdbx_strand_id
1 'polypeptide(L)'
;MAGSVHDYTLMKDVFTPGSAWFEKVGLWLDLGFLGADKDYQSTQIYLPHKKPRKSKKNPNPTLTPEQKKQNRKQAATRVIVEHAIGGMKFFHCLMHRIRNHLGHFVDYFFSLSAGLWNYKIC
;
A
#
# COMPACT_ATOMS: atom_id res chain seq x y z
N MET A 1 -21.08 2.96 4.33
CA MET A 1 -21.36 1.73 3.55
C MET A 1 -20.34 0.67 3.97
N ALA A 2 -20.79 -0.35 4.70
CA ALA A 2 -19.93 -1.47 5.12
C ALA A 2 -19.94 -2.55 4.02
N GLY A 3 -19.20 -2.28 2.96
CA GLY A 3 -18.77 -3.30 1.99
C GLY A 3 -17.26 -3.41 2.07
N SER A 4 -16.71 -4.61 1.92
CA SER A 4 -15.28 -4.83 1.73
C SER A 4 -14.86 -4.19 0.39
N VAL A 5 -14.67 -2.88 0.37
CA VAL A 5 -14.12 -2.17 -0.78
C VAL A 5 -12.67 -2.64 -0.90
N HIS A 6 -12.33 -3.19 -2.05
CA HIS A 6 -10.97 -3.61 -2.34
C HIS A 6 -10.04 -2.39 -2.34
N ASP A 7 -8.85 -2.52 -1.77
CA ASP A 7 -7.92 -1.39 -1.57
C ASP A 7 -7.62 -0.64 -2.88
N TYR A 8 -7.53 -1.37 -4.00
CA TYR A 8 -7.31 -0.74 -5.30
C TYR A 8 -8.51 0.09 -5.79
N THR A 9 -9.74 -0.29 -5.42
CA THR A 9 -10.92 0.53 -5.73
C THR A 9 -10.84 1.84 -4.95
N LEU A 10 -10.54 1.77 -3.65
CA LEU A 10 -10.35 2.95 -2.82
C LEU A 10 -9.22 3.85 -3.36
N MET A 11 -8.11 3.26 -3.81
CA MET A 11 -7.01 4.01 -4.43
C MET A 11 -7.49 4.81 -5.63
N LYS A 12 -8.32 4.24 -6.51
CA LYS A 12 -8.83 4.95 -7.70
C LYS A 12 -9.83 6.04 -7.33
N ASP A 13 -10.60 5.85 -6.26
CA ASP A 13 -11.55 6.85 -5.76
C ASP A 13 -10.80 8.07 -5.19
N VAL A 14 -9.71 7.83 -4.44
CA VAL A 14 -8.88 8.88 -3.83
C VAL A 14 -7.94 9.54 -4.84
N PHE A 15 -7.30 8.73 -5.69
CA PHE A 15 -6.33 9.15 -6.69
C PHE A 15 -6.89 8.84 -8.07
N THR A 16 -7.68 9.76 -8.64
CA THR A 16 -8.34 9.49 -9.92
C THR A 16 -7.33 9.12 -11.02
N PRO A 17 -7.49 7.96 -11.69
CA PRO A 17 -6.64 7.54 -12.82
C PRO A 17 -6.59 8.59 -13.93
N GLY A 18 -5.46 8.66 -14.65
CA GLY A 18 -5.23 9.65 -15.70
C GLY A 18 -4.78 11.04 -15.21
N SER A 19 -4.72 11.26 -13.89
CA SER A 19 -4.12 12.45 -13.30
C SER A 19 -2.67 12.22 -12.87
N ALA A 20 -1.90 13.30 -12.77
CA ALA A 20 -0.47 13.32 -12.45
C ALA A 20 -0.14 13.11 -10.94
N TRP A 21 -0.88 12.25 -10.24
CA TRP A 21 -0.77 12.11 -8.78
C TRP A 21 0.63 11.72 -8.28
N PHE A 22 1.37 10.94 -9.07
CA PHE A 22 2.58 10.27 -8.61
C PHE A 22 3.79 10.46 -9.53
N GLU A 23 3.76 11.44 -10.43
CA GLU A 23 4.85 11.65 -11.43
C GLU A 23 6.23 11.88 -10.80
N LYS A 24 6.27 12.37 -9.56
CA LYS A 24 7.50 12.71 -8.83
C LYS A 24 7.94 11.65 -7.82
N VAL A 25 7.22 10.53 -7.72
CA VAL A 25 7.49 9.49 -6.70
C VAL A 25 7.44 8.09 -7.30
N GLY A 26 8.28 7.20 -6.79
CA GLY A 26 8.21 5.77 -7.11
C GLY A 26 7.21 5.06 -6.19
N LEU A 27 6.23 4.38 -6.76
CA LEU A 27 5.19 3.67 -6.00
C LEU A 27 5.55 2.20 -5.84
N TRP A 28 5.68 1.76 -4.60
CA TRP A 28 5.83 0.35 -4.27
C TRP A 28 4.49 -0.18 -3.77
N LEU A 29 3.89 -1.07 -4.53
CA LEU A 29 2.54 -1.58 -4.27
C LEU A 29 2.57 -3.10 -4.07
N ASP A 30 1.53 -3.66 -3.44
CA ASP A 30 1.35 -5.11 -3.30
C ASP A 30 0.48 -5.70 -4.42
N LEU A 31 0.25 -7.03 -4.37
CA LEU A 31 -0.57 -7.74 -5.37
C LEU A 31 -2.07 -7.37 -5.33
N GLY A 32 -2.54 -6.70 -4.29
CA GLY A 32 -3.87 -6.10 -4.22
C GLY A 32 -4.04 -4.94 -5.20
N PHE A 33 -2.96 -4.27 -5.61
CA PHE A 33 -3.02 -3.14 -6.55
C PHE A 33 -2.67 -3.52 -8.00
N LEU A 34 -2.81 -4.79 -8.36
CA LEU A 34 -2.56 -5.23 -9.74
C LEU A 34 -3.46 -4.47 -10.72
N GLY A 35 -2.86 -3.87 -11.75
CA GLY A 35 -3.53 -3.00 -12.70
C GLY A 35 -3.18 -1.52 -12.53
N ALA A 36 -2.58 -1.12 -11.41
CA ALA A 36 -2.12 0.25 -11.18
C ALA A 36 -1.10 0.72 -12.23
N ASP A 37 -0.25 -0.19 -12.71
CA ASP A 37 0.69 0.06 -13.82
C ASP A 37 -0.01 0.49 -15.11
N LYS A 38 -1.26 0.06 -15.33
CA LYS A 38 -2.06 0.41 -16.51
C LYS A 38 -2.84 1.70 -16.34
N ASP A 39 -3.33 1.94 -15.13
CA ASP A 39 -4.20 3.09 -14.83
C ASP A 39 -3.38 4.37 -14.49
N TYR A 40 -2.11 4.22 -14.07
CA TYR A 40 -1.19 5.33 -13.74
C TYR A 40 0.14 5.23 -14.53
N GLN A 41 0.04 5.25 -15.86
CA GLN A 41 1.18 4.97 -16.77
C GLN A 41 2.33 5.98 -16.68
N SER A 42 2.06 7.21 -16.23
CA SER A 42 3.10 8.24 -16.01
C SER A 42 3.90 8.03 -14.72
N THR A 43 3.58 6.99 -13.94
CA THR A 43 4.18 6.72 -12.63
C THR A 43 5.10 5.51 -12.67
N GLN A 44 6.25 5.62 -11.99
CA GLN A 44 7.11 4.46 -11.79
C GLN A 44 6.53 3.55 -10.70
N ILE A 45 5.89 2.46 -11.11
CA ILE A 45 5.24 1.50 -10.21
C ILE A 45 6.04 0.19 -10.12
N TYR A 46 6.29 -0.24 -8.88
CA TYR A 46 6.96 -1.50 -8.54
C TYR A 46 5.95 -2.46 -7.89
N LEU A 47 5.51 -3.44 -8.67
CA LEU A 47 4.65 -4.53 -8.21
C LEU A 47 5.47 -5.82 -8.03
N PRO A 48 5.18 -6.63 -6.99
CA PRO A 48 5.81 -7.94 -6.83
C PRO A 48 5.37 -8.89 -7.94
N HIS A 49 6.24 -9.84 -8.28
CA HIS A 49 5.94 -10.87 -9.27
C HIS A 49 4.83 -11.79 -8.77
N LYS A 50 3.69 -11.76 -9.45
CA LYS A 50 2.60 -12.69 -9.21
C LYS A 50 2.96 -14.07 -9.75
N LYS A 51 2.73 -15.11 -8.95
CA LYS A 51 2.82 -16.49 -9.44
C LYS A 51 1.86 -16.67 -10.64
N PRO A 52 2.32 -17.23 -11.78
CA PRO A 52 1.44 -17.48 -12.92
C PRO A 52 0.26 -18.37 -12.52
N ARG A 53 -0.90 -18.16 -13.15
CA ARG A 53 -2.04 -19.05 -12.95
C ARG A 53 -1.73 -20.42 -13.52
N LYS A 54 -2.19 -21.46 -12.83
CA LYS A 54 -2.13 -22.84 -13.32
C LYS A 54 -2.97 -22.95 -14.59
N SER A 55 -2.42 -23.59 -15.62
CA SER A 55 -3.12 -23.83 -16.88
C SER A 55 -2.75 -25.20 -17.43
N LYS A 56 -3.51 -25.71 -18.41
CA LYS A 56 -3.18 -26.98 -19.08
C LYS A 56 -1.75 -26.96 -19.68
N LYS A 57 -1.29 -25.78 -20.15
CA LYS A 57 0.05 -25.56 -20.71
C LYS A 57 1.13 -25.34 -19.65
N ASN A 58 0.74 -24.96 -18.42
CA ASN A 58 1.64 -24.77 -17.30
C ASN A 58 1.00 -25.36 -16.02
N PRO A 59 1.09 -26.69 -15.84
CA PRO A 59 0.42 -27.39 -14.75
C PRO A 59 1.06 -27.10 -13.39
N ASN A 60 2.35 -26.74 -13.37
CA ASN A 60 3.13 -26.44 -12.17
C ASN A 60 3.78 -25.05 -12.28
N PRO A 61 2.98 -23.97 -12.21
CA PRO A 61 3.52 -22.63 -12.29
C PRO A 61 4.42 -22.38 -11.08
N THR A 62 5.60 -21.84 -11.33
CA THR A 62 6.55 -21.45 -10.28
C THR A 62 7.11 -20.07 -10.62
N LEU A 63 7.51 -19.33 -9.59
CA LEU A 63 8.32 -18.13 -9.77
C LEU A 63 9.77 -18.55 -9.98
N THR A 64 10.46 -17.86 -10.89
CA THR A 64 11.90 -18.06 -11.08
C THR A 64 12.67 -17.68 -9.81
N PRO A 65 13.87 -18.24 -9.58
CA PRO A 65 14.72 -17.84 -8.47
C PRO A 65 14.94 -16.31 -8.38
N GLU A 66 15.09 -15.65 -9.53
CA GLU A 66 15.28 -14.21 -9.65
C GLU A 66 14.02 -13.45 -9.20
N GLN A 67 12.83 -13.86 -9.65
CA GLN A 67 11.56 -13.27 -9.21
C GLN A 67 11.34 -13.42 -7.71
N LYS A 68 11.67 -14.59 -7.15
CA LYS A 68 11.61 -14.82 -5.70
C LYS A 68 12.56 -13.90 -4.95
N LYS A 69 13.79 -13.72 -5.46
CA LYS A 69 14.79 -12.81 -4.86
C LYS A 69 14.31 -11.37 -4.87
N GLN A 70 13.69 -10.91 -5.97
CA GLN A 70 13.11 -9.56 -6.08
C GLN A 70 11.93 -9.38 -5.10
N ASN A 71 10.98 -10.33 -5.08
CA ASN A 71 9.87 -10.30 -4.13
C ASN A 71 10.35 -10.29 -2.67
N ARG A 72 11.42 -11.04 -2.35
CA ARG A 72 12.01 -11.06 -1.00
C ARG A 72 12.58 -9.70 -0.60
N LYS A 73 13.27 -9.00 -1.51
CA LYS A 73 13.77 -7.64 -1.25
C LYS A 73 12.62 -6.67 -0.98
N GLN A 74 11.58 -6.69 -1.83
CA GLN A 74 10.41 -5.85 -1.65
C GLN A 74 9.67 -6.16 -0.33
N ALA A 75 9.51 -7.44 0.02
CA ALA A 75 8.92 -7.84 1.28
C ALA A 75 9.73 -7.36 2.50
N ALA A 76 11.07 -7.39 2.44
CA ALA A 76 11.92 -6.88 3.50
C ALA A 76 11.72 -5.37 3.73
N THR A 77 11.63 -4.57 2.67
CA THR A 77 11.29 -3.15 2.77
C THR A 77 9.90 -2.95 3.38
N ARG A 78 8.91 -3.76 2.96
CA ARG A 78 7.54 -3.65 3.47
C ARG A 78 7.45 -3.89 4.98
N VAL A 79 8.21 -4.84 5.53
CA VAL A 79 8.23 -5.11 6.98
C VAL A 79 8.65 -3.87 7.78
N ILE A 80 9.59 -3.08 7.29
CA ILE A 80 10.04 -1.84 7.93
C ILE A 80 8.93 -0.79 7.89
N VAL A 81 8.29 -0.62 6.73
CA VAL A 81 7.17 0.33 6.54
C VAL A 81 5.97 -0.07 7.41
N GLU A 82 5.61 -1.35 7.46
CA GLU A 82 4.54 -1.87 8.31
C GLU A 82 4.85 -1.67 9.80
N HIS A 83 6.11 -1.82 10.22
CA HIS A 83 6.52 -1.48 11.60
C HIS A 83 6.39 0.01 11.89
N ALA A 84 6.76 0.88 10.94
CA ALA A 84 6.60 2.33 11.11
C ALA A 84 5.11 2.71 11.22
N ILE A 85 4.26 2.19 10.32
CA ILE A 85 2.81 2.42 10.34
C ILE A 85 2.17 1.86 11.61
N GLY A 86 2.51 0.61 11.96
CA GLY A 86 2.05 -0.04 13.17
C GLY A 86 2.50 0.70 14.44
N GLY A 87 3.69 1.28 14.42
CA GLY A 87 4.24 2.09 15.51
C GLY A 87 3.43 3.36 15.80
N MET A 88 2.74 3.93 14.82
CA MET A 88 1.83 5.07 15.06
C MET A 88 0.73 4.74 16.08
N LYS A 89 0.35 3.47 16.21
CA LYS A 89 -0.60 3.00 17.24
C LYS A 89 -0.10 3.14 18.68
N PHE A 90 1.17 3.52 18.86
CA PHE A 90 1.69 3.99 20.14
C PHE A 90 0.83 5.12 20.72
N PHE A 91 0.27 6.00 19.87
CA PHE A 91 -0.66 7.03 20.30
C PHE A 91 -2.05 6.43 20.52
N HIS A 92 -2.51 6.41 21.77
CA HIS A 92 -3.81 5.83 22.15
C HIS A 92 -5.00 6.45 21.39
N CYS A 93 -4.89 7.69 20.89
CA CYS A 93 -5.91 8.32 20.06
C CYS A 93 -6.20 7.55 18.76
N LEU A 94 -5.23 6.79 18.22
CA LEU A 94 -5.40 5.95 17.04
C LEU A 94 -5.83 4.51 17.37
N MET A 95 -5.72 4.09 18.63
CA MET A 95 -6.11 2.76 19.09
C MET A 95 -7.59 2.65 19.44
N HIS A 96 -8.15 3.72 19.99
CA HIS A 96 -9.55 3.75 20.35
C HIS A 96 -10.42 4.20 19.17
N ARG A 97 -11.63 3.66 19.09
CA ARG A 97 -12.63 4.15 18.13
C ARG A 97 -12.87 5.63 18.39
N ILE A 98 -12.53 6.47 17.42
CA ILE A 98 -12.85 7.90 17.44
C ILE A 98 -14.37 8.03 17.38
N ARG A 99 -14.96 8.67 18.40
CA ARG A 99 -16.39 8.96 18.50
C ARG A 99 -16.75 10.40 18.12
N ASN A 100 -15.77 11.16 17.65
CA ASN A 100 -16.00 12.52 17.19
C ASN A 100 -16.85 12.50 15.91
N HIS A 101 -17.88 13.34 15.84
CA HIS A 101 -18.75 13.48 14.67
C HIS A 101 -18.09 14.26 13.53
N LEU A 102 -17.04 15.02 13.84
CA LEU A 102 -16.32 15.84 12.88
C LEU A 102 -15.15 15.06 12.29
N GLY A 103 -15.27 14.69 11.01
CA GLY A 103 -14.28 13.84 10.30
C GLY A 103 -12.87 14.41 10.25
N HIS A 104 -12.70 15.74 10.17
CA HIS A 104 -11.38 16.38 10.09
C HIS A 104 -10.49 16.13 11.31
N PHE A 105 -11.07 15.82 12.48
CA PHE A 105 -10.28 15.43 13.64
C PHE A 105 -9.58 14.08 13.44
N VAL A 106 -10.18 13.17 12.68
CA VAL A 106 -9.56 11.87 12.35
C VAL A 106 -8.29 12.12 11.54
N ASP A 107 -8.38 12.91 10.47
CA ASP A 107 -7.25 13.24 9.60
C ASP A 107 -6.14 13.97 10.38
N TYR A 108 -6.51 14.87 11.29
CA TYR A 108 -5.58 15.59 12.16
C TYR A 108 -4.83 14.63 13.10
N PHE A 109 -5.54 13.71 13.77
CA PHE A 109 -4.89 12.73 14.66
C PHE A 109 -3.96 11.79 13.90
N PHE A 110 -4.35 11.34 12.69
CA PHE A 110 -3.50 10.53 11.84
C PHE A 110 -2.22 11.29 11.43
N SER A 111 -2.38 12.52 10.94
CA SER A 111 -1.25 13.35 10.48
C SER A 111 -0.27 13.67 11.61
N LEU A 112 -0.78 14.06 12.78
CA LEU A 112 0.05 14.37 13.95
C LEU A 112 0.80 13.14 14.45
N SER A 113 0.10 12.00 14.56
CA SER A 113 0.71 10.74 15.01
C SER A 113 1.78 10.24 14.04
N ALA A 114 1.54 10.36 12.73
CA ALA A 114 2.52 10.02 11.71
C ALA A 114 3.77 10.91 11.83
N GLY A 115 3.58 12.22 11.95
CA GLY A 115 4.69 13.17 12.12
C GLY A 115 5.53 12.89 13.37
N LEU A 116 4.88 12.72 14.52
CA LEU A 116 5.57 12.45 15.79
C LEU A 116 6.27 11.08 15.78
N TRP A 117 5.67 10.06 15.21
CA TRP A 117 6.30 8.74 15.12
C TRP A 117 7.50 8.77 14.17
N ASN A 118 7.37 9.41 13.00
CA ASN A 118 8.48 9.60 12.07
C ASN A 118 9.65 10.33 12.74
N TYR A 119 9.38 11.39 13.51
CA TYR A 119 10.43 12.09 14.29
C TYR A 119 11.14 11.19 15.30
N LYS A 120 10.45 10.17 15.85
CA LYS A 120 11.04 9.25 16.82
C LYS A 120 11.92 8.17 16.17
N ILE A 121 11.56 7.71 14.97
CA ILE A 121 12.25 6.59 14.30
C ILE A 121 13.30 7.03 13.26
N CYS A 122 13.27 8.30 12.84
CA CYS A 122 14.31 8.95 12.05
C CYS A 122 15.44 9.45 12.94
#